data_AF-A0A925AYE8-F1
#
_entry.id   AF-A0A925AYE8-F1
#
_cell.length_a   1.000
_cell.length_b   1.000
_cell.length_c   1.000
_cell.angle_alpha   90.00
_cell.angle_beta   90.00
_cell.angle_gamma   90.00
#
_symmetry.space_group_name_H-M   'P 1'
#
loop_
_entity.id
_entity.type
_entity.pdbx_description
1 polymer ?
#
loop_
_entity_poly.entity_id
_entity_poly.type
_entity_poly.pdbx_seq_one_letter_code
_entity_poly.pdbx_strand_id
1 'polypeptide(L)'
;MTFERVQRALAEIKAGRMIILVDDEDRENEGDLCMAAEYVTAAAINFMAKQARGLICMTMDAELVSRLELPLMVSENGSPYGTAFTVSIEAARGVTTGISAADRATTIKAAAAPGAKPADLVRPGHVFPLRARDGGVLVRTGQTEGSVDLAKLAGLTKAAVICEIMNDDGSMARMSDLEVFAKTHNMPFLSIAELIQYRLAHDSLVRRLITRDVEHPSWGKLTLHVYGTTLDNRQHMALVWGTLSADSSPLVRVHSGYPFASVFGNLFSDDRAALSAALETLAKDPCAVLVCIDRETPEITLEERVRNLGEPVQEQLHTAPGMMREIGIGAQILRDLGLAHIRLLSRTGKRPVGVDGFGLVVDDVVTFDTVGKTTRPVLEVVRG
;
A
#
# COMPACT_ATOMS: atom_id res chain seq x y z
N MET A 1 -10.58 7.93 14.38
CA MET A 1 -9.38 8.61 13.84
C MET A 1 -9.83 9.79 13.00
N THR A 2 -9.20 10.95 13.15
CA THR A 2 -9.52 12.13 12.32
C THR A 2 -8.48 12.23 11.21
N PHE A 3 -8.89 12.03 9.97
CA PHE A 3 -8.00 12.12 8.78
C PHE A 3 -7.75 13.59 8.36
N GLU A 4 -7.60 14.50 9.33
CA GLU A 4 -7.56 15.95 9.10
C GLU A 4 -6.42 16.38 8.19
N ARG A 5 -5.23 15.78 8.35
CA ARG A 5 -4.07 16.08 7.48
C ARG A 5 -4.31 15.66 6.04
N VAL A 6 -4.88 14.48 5.82
CA VAL A 6 -5.24 14.00 4.48
C VAL A 6 -6.31 14.90 3.86
N GLN A 7 -7.36 15.22 4.62
CA GLN A 7 -8.42 16.12 4.15
C GLN A 7 -7.89 17.53 3.81
N ARG A 8 -6.98 18.07 4.63
CA ARG A 8 -6.30 19.33 4.36
C ARG A 8 -5.46 19.24 3.10
N ALA A 9 -4.64 18.19 2.95
CA ALA A 9 -3.82 17.99 1.76
C ALA A 9 -4.68 17.89 0.48
N LEU A 10 -5.80 17.15 0.52
CA LEU A 10 -6.74 17.06 -0.59
C LEU A 10 -7.36 18.42 -0.95
N ALA A 11 -7.72 19.23 0.05
CA ALA A 11 -8.26 20.57 -0.17
C ALA A 11 -7.23 21.51 -0.84
N GLU A 12 -5.96 21.41 -0.45
CA GLU A 12 -4.86 22.19 -1.01
C GLU A 12 -4.57 21.80 -2.46
N ILE A 13 -4.45 20.50 -2.73
CA ILE A 13 -4.29 19.94 -4.08
C ILE A 13 -5.46 20.35 -4.98
N LYS A 14 -6.70 20.24 -4.48
CA LYS A 14 -7.91 20.64 -5.21
C LYS A 14 -7.94 22.14 -5.53
N ALA A 15 -7.32 22.96 -4.69
CA ALA A 15 -7.19 24.39 -4.89
C ALA A 15 -5.94 24.78 -5.71
N GLY A 16 -5.21 23.82 -6.29
CA GLY A 16 -4.03 24.04 -7.11
C GLY A 16 -2.78 24.46 -6.34
N ARG A 17 -2.76 24.23 -5.02
CA ARG A 17 -1.61 24.55 -4.15
C ARG A 17 -0.72 23.32 -3.94
N MET A 18 0.54 23.59 -3.61
CA MET A 18 1.53 22.55 -3.30
C MET A 18 1.35 22.05 -1.86
N ILE A 19 1.69 20.77 -1.65
CA ILE A 19 1.91 20.17 -0.33
C ILE A 19 3.32 19.57 -0.29
N ILE A 20 3.77 19.16 0.90
CA ILE A 20 4.90 18.25 1.06
C ILE A 20 4.36 16.83 1.23
N LEU A 21 4.79 15.91 0.37
CA LEU A 21 4.48 14.49 0.46
C LEU A 21 5.74 13.74 0.89
N VAL A 22 5.68 13.05 2.02
CA VAL A 22 6.84 12.33 2.58
C VAL A 22 6.59 10.84 2.52
N ASP A 23 7.60 10.08 2.10
CA ASP A 23 7.54 8.62 2.15
C ASP A 23 7.90 8.06 3.54
N ASP A 24 8.11 6.75 3.61
CA ASP A 24 8.41 6.06 4.88
C ASP A 24 9.88 6.32 5.29
N GLU A 25 10.14 6.41 6.60
CA GLU A 25 11.49 6.58 7.15
C GLU A 25 12.42 5.43 6.76
N ASP A 26 11.86 4.23 6.56
CA ASP A 26 12.60 3.03 6.15
C ASP A 26 12.75 2.90 4.62
N ARG A 27 12.27 3.87 3.82
CA ARG A 27 12.33 3.86 2.34
C ARG A 27 13.38 4.84 1.79
N GLU A 28 12.97 6.03 1.34
CA GLU A 28 13.89 7.09 0.92
C GLU A 28 14.10 8.09 2.06
N ASN A 29 13.12 8.23 2.98
CA ASN A 29 13.09 9.21 4.06
C ASN A 29 13.23 10.65 3.51
N GLU A 30 12.50 10.92 2.44
CA GLU A 30 12.59 12.16 1.65
C GLU A 30 11.21 12.78 1.45
N GLY A 31 11.20 14.11 1.30
CA GLY A 31 9.99 14.88 1.07
C GLY A 31 9.98 15.50 -0.32
N ASP A 32 8.84 15.38 -0.98
CA ASP A 32 8.60 15.97 -2.30
C ASP A 32 7.60 17.11 -2.19
N LEU A 33 7.87 18.22 -2.88
CA LEU A 33 6.79 19.14 -3.24
C LEU A 33 5.84 18.40 -4.19
N CYS A 34 4.55 18.44 -3.92
CA CYS A 34 3.53 17.77 -4.73
C CYS A 34 2.38 18.73 -5.06
N MET A 35 1.99 18.81 -6.33
CA MET A 35 0.77 19.50 -6.77
C MET A 35 0.10 18.79 -7.95
N ALA A 36 -1.21 19.01 -8.16
CA ALA A 36 -1.89 18.47 -9.34
C ALA A 36 -1.36 19.09 -10.64
N ALA A 37 -1.14 18.25 -11.65
CA ALA A 37 -0.48 18.65 -12.89
C ALA A 37 -1.29 19.68 -13.69
N GLU A 38 -2.62 19.58 -13.67
CA GLU A 38 -3.50 20.52 -14.39
C GLU A 38 -3.40 21.97 -13.89
N TYR A 39 -3.02 22.16 -12.62
CA TYR A 39 -2.87 23.49 -12.00
C TYR A 39 -1.44 24.02 -12.01
N VAL A 40 -0.49 23.31 -12.63
CA VAL A 40 0.90 23.74 -12.66
C VAL A 40 1.04 25.15 -13.28
N THR A 41 1.98 25.93 -12.79
CA THR A 41 2.29 27.26 -13.34
C THR A 41 3.79 27.43 -13.49
N ALA A 42 4.22 28.38 -14.32
CA ALA A 42 5.63 28.75 -14.42
C ALA A 42 6.21 29.18 -13.06
N ALA A 43 5.40 29.86 -12.24
CA ALA A 43 5.78 30.24 -10.88
C ALA A 43 6.00 29.01 -9.98
N ALA A 44 5.13 27.99 -10.07
CA ALA A 44 5.29 26.75 -9.32
C ALA A 44 6.54 25.97 -9.75
N ILE A 45 6.78 25.83 -11.06
CA ILE A 45 8.00 25.17 -11.58
C ILE A 45 9.27 25.93 -11.16
N ASN A 46 9.24 27.26 -11.21
CA ASN A 46 10.35 28.06 -10.73
C ASN A 46 10.54 27.94 -9.21
N PHE A 47 9.46 27.84 -8.43
CA PHE A 47 9.53 27.60 -7.00
C PHE A 47 10.17 26.24 -6.71
N MET A 48 9.69 25.17 -7.35
CA MET A 48 10.28 23.83 -7.26
C MET A 48 11.78 23.87 -7.60
N ALA A 49 12.16 24.47 -8.73
CA ALA A 49 13.56 24.54 -9.15
C ALA A 49 14.48 25.33 -8.20
N LYS A 50 13.96 26.37 -7.52
CA LYS A 50 14.77 27.24 -6.65
C LYS A 50 14.79 26.79 -5.19
N GLN A 51 13.66 26.29 -4.69
CA GLN A 51 13.46 25.99 -3.27
C GLN A 51 13.58 24.49 -2.96
N ALA A 52 13.09 23.61 -3.84
CA ALA A 52 13.24 22.16 -3.67
C ALA A 52 14.49 21.63 -4.37
N ARG A 53 14.78 22.12 -5.59
CA ARG A 53 16.02 21.90 -6.36
C ARG A 53 16.19 20.48 -6.92
N GLY A 54 15.35 19.52 -6.48
CA GLY A 54 15.34 18.16 -6.99
C GLY A 54 14.88 18.04 -8.45
N LEU A 55 14.66 16.81 -8.89
CA LEU A 55 14.24 16.54 -10.25
C LEU A 55 12.73 16.75 -10.38
N ILE A 56 12.34 17.77 -11.15
CA ILE A 56 10.91 18.00 -11.41
C ILE A 56 10.38 16.90 -12.32
N CYS A 57 9.57 16.02 -11.75
CA CYS A 57 8.94 14.90 -12.43
C CYS A 57 7.43 15.13 -12.58
N MET A 58 6.84 14.51 -13.60
CA MET A 58 5.39 14.46 -13.78
C MET A 58 4.90 13.04 -13.50
N THR A 59 4.14 12.83 -12.44
CA THR A 59 3.60 11.51 -12.11
C THR A 59 2.27 11.32 -12.81
N MET A 60 2.01 10.12 -13.34
CA MET A 60 0.87 9.85 -14.21
C MET A 60 0.34 8.45 -13.94
N ASP A 61 -0.98 8.31 -13.94
CA ASP A 61 -1.59 6.99 -13.90
C ASP A 61 -1.31 6.19 -15.18
N ALA A 62 -1.38 4.87 -15.08
CA ALA A 62 -1.04 3.98 -16.19
C ALA A 62 -1.95 4.17 -17.42
N GLU A 63 -3.20 4.55 -17.24
CA GLU A 63 -4.14 4.84 -18.34
C GLU A 63 -3.66 6.05 -19.14
N LEU A 64 -3.28 7.13 -18.46
CA LEU A 64 -2.78 8.34 -19.10
C LEU A 64 -1.44 8.13 -19.81
N VAL A 65 -0.52 7.37 -19.19
CA VAL A 65 0.75 6.95 -19.82
C VAL A 65 0.50 6.14 -21.09
N SER A 66 -0.44 5.20 -21.05
CA SER A 66 -0.81 4.36 -22.20
C SER A 66 -1.47 5.19 -23.31
N ARG A 67 -2.38 6.09 -22.95
CA ARG A 67 -3.08 6.99 -23.89
C ARG A 67 -2.12 7.90 -24.64
N LEU A 68 -1.06 8.37 -23.98
CA LEU A 68 -0.03 9.20 -24.58
C LEU A 68 1.08 8.39 -25.24
N GLU A 69 0.97 7.06 -25.25
CA GLU A 69 1.95 6.12 -25.83
C GLU A 69 3.37 6.35 -25.30
N LEU A 70 3.52 6.56 -24.00
CA LEU A 70 4.81 6.86 -23.35
C LEU A 70 5.47 5.56 -22.86
N PRO A 71 6.41 4.95 -23.63
CA PRO A 71 7.12 3.77 -23.17
C PRO A 71 8.04 4.10 -21.99
N LEU A 72 8.33 3.10 -21.16
CA LEU A 72 9.39 3.19 -20.16
C LEU A 72 10.73 3.48 -20.84
N MET A 73 11.57 4.31 -20.21
CA MET A 73 12.84 4.71 -20.82
C MET A 73 13.88 3.59 -20.87
N VAL A 74 13.74 2.59 -19.99
CA VAL A 74 14.60 1.40 -19.91
C VAL A 74 13.73 0.15 -19.86
N SER A 75 14.18 -0.94 -20.49
CA SER A 75 13.52 -2.24 -20.45
C SER A 75 13.74 -2.97 -19.13
N GLU A 76 14.95 -2.88 -18.58
CA GLU A 76 15.34 -3.47 -17.30
C GLU A 76 15.67 -2.34 -16.32
N ASN A 77 14.83 -2.18 -15.30
CA ASN A 77 15.01 -1.15 -14.29
C ASN A 77 15.83 -1.71 -13.11
N GLY A 78 17.10 -1.34 -13.03
CA GLY A 78 18.00 -1.71 -11.93
C GLY A 78 17.92 -0.81 -10.69
N SER A 79 17.01 0.18 -10.65
CA SER A 79 16.84 1.04 -9.48
C SER A 79 16.30 0.23 -8.29
N PRO A 80 16.87 0.39 -7.08
CA PRO A 80 16.41 -0.35 -5.90
C PRO A 80 14.94 -0.08 -5.56
N TYR A 81 14.43 1.11 -5.91
CA TYR A 81 13.04 1.51 -5.63
C TYR A 81 12.12 1.36 -6.84
N GLY A 82 12.63 0.89 -7.98
CA GLY A 82 11.86 0.59 -9.19
C GLY A 82 11.11 1.78 -9.77
N THR A 83 11.62 3.01 -9.60
CA THR A 83 10.99 4.25 -10.10
C THR A 83 10.83 4.19 -11.62
N ALA A 84 9.58 4.23 -12.08
CA ALA A 84 9.21 3.88 -13.45
C ALA A 84 9.21 5.09 -14.39
N PHE A 85 10.41 5.57 -14.73
CA PHE A 85 10.57 6.62 -15.73
C PHE A 85 10.13 6.18 -17.12
N THR A 86 9.32 7.02 -17.75
CA THR A 86 9.05 6.99 -19.18
C THR A 86 10.08 7.82 -19.94
N VAL A 87 10.08 7.72 -21.27
CA VAL A 87 10.85 8.65 -22.11
C VAL A 87 10.49 10.10 -21.80
N SER A 88 11.49 10.99 -21.73
CA SER A 88 11.23 12.41 -21.45
C SER A 88 10.45 13.07 -22.58
N ILE A 89 9.64 14.07 -22.22
CA ILE A 89 8.69 14.72 -23.13
C ILE A 89 8.87 16.23 -23.17
N GLU A 90 8.47 16.83 -24.28
CA GLU A 90 8.27 18.26 -24.47
C GLU A 90 6.93 18.51 -25.16
N ALA A 91 6.26 19.63 -24.91
CA ALA A 91 5.10 20.03 -25.71
C ALA A 91 5.53 20.26 -27.17
N ALA A 92 4.70 19.81 -28.11
CA ALA A 92 4.96 20.01 -29.53
C ALA A 92 4.82 21.47 -29.98
N ARG A 93 4.16 22.33 -29.17
CA ARG A 93 3.88 23.74 -29.46
C ARG A 93 3.89 24.57 -28.18
N GLY A 94 4.10 25.88 -28.33
CA GLY A 94 4.03 26.82 -27.20
C GLY A 94 5.28 26.81 -26.30
N VAL A 95 6.37 26.21 -26.77
CA VAL A 95 7.66 26.12 -26.08
C VAL A 95 8.79 26.58 -27.02
N THR A 96 9.95 26.84 -26.44
CA THR A 96 11.18 27.20 -27.17
C THR A 96 12.20 26.08 -27.06
N THR A 97 13.10 26.16 -26.09
CA THR A 97 14.08 25.10 -25.80
C THR A 97 13.53 24.05 -24.85
N GLY A 98 12.42 24.31 -24.16
CA GLY A 98 11.78 23.35 -23.27
C GLY A 98 12.16 23.46 -21.79
N ILE A 99 13.37 23.93 -21.47
CA ILE A 99 13.89 23.91 -20.09
C ILE A 99 13.33 25.01 -19.19
N SER A 100 12.82 26.09 -19.78
CA SER A 100 12.30 27.24 -19.03
C SER A 100 11.16 26.82 -18.09
N ALA A 101 10.95 27.57 -17.00
CA ALA A 101 9.84 27.26 -16.10
C ALA A 101 8.47 27.35 -16.79
N ALA A 102 8.33 28.28 -17.76
CA ALA A 102 7.13 28.42 -18.57
C ALA A 102 6.97 27.26 -19.58
N ASP A 103 8.08 26.83 -20.19
CA ASP A 103 8.08 25.75 -21.18
C ASP A 103 7.72 24.43 -20.51
N ARG A 104 8.38 24.07 -19.40
CA ARG A 104 8.05 22.87 -18.61
C ARG A 104 6.61 22.87 -18.11
N ALA A 105 6.10 24.01 -17.64
CA ALA A 105 4.69 24.14 -17.25
C ALA A 105 3.74 23.93 -18.44
N THR A 106 4.10 24.40 -19.63
CA THR A 106 3.33 24.20 -20.87
C THR A 106 3.32 22.72 -21.26
N THR A 107 4.47 22.05 -21.19
CA THR A 107 4.61 20.61 -21.43
C THR A 107 3.76 19.77 -20.49
N ILE A 108 3.82 20.03 -19.18
CA ILE A 108 3.01 19.33 -18.18
C ILE A 108 1.52 19.54 -18.45
N LYS A 109 1.08 20.76 -18.78
CA LYS A 109 -0.33 21.04 -19.11
C LYS A 109 -0.79 20.34 -20.38
N ALA A 110 0.06 20.28 -21.42
CA ALA A 110 -0.25 19.57 -22.64
C ALA A 110 -0.47 18.07 -22.36
N ALA A 111 0.39 17.46 -21.55
CA ALA A 111 0.26 16.06 -21.15
C ALA A 111 -0.94 15.78 -20.21
N ALA A 112 -1.27 16.72 -19.32
CA ALA A 112 -2.37 16.59 -18.37
C ALA A 112 -3.74 16.96 -18.95
N ALA A 113 -3.83 17.48 -20.17
CA ALA A 113 -5.10 17.90 -20.74
C ALA A 113 -6.09 16.71 -20.87
N PRO A 114 -7.40 16.90 -20.61
CA PRO A 114 -8.39 15.83 -20.70
C PRO A 114 -8.41 15.09 -22.06
N GLY A 115 -8.12 15.82 -23.14
CA GLY A 115 -8.06 15.29 -24.51
C GLY A 115 -6.64 15.14 -25.06
N ALA A 116 -5.61 15.09 -24.21
CA ALA A 116 -4.22 15.00 -24.62
C ALA A 116 -3.96 13.76 -25.50
N LYS A 117 -3.22 13.96 -26.59
CA LYS A 117 -2.86 12.93 -27.58
C LYS A 117 -1.34 12.80 -27.69
N PRO A 118 -0.82 11.65 -28.18
CA PRO A 118 0.61 11.49 -28.42
C PRO A 118 1.22 12.61 -29.27
N ALA A 119 0.48 13.13 -30.27
CA ALA A 119 0.94 14.21 -31.16
C ALA A 119 1.05 15.59 -30.50
N ASP A 120 0.52 15.77 -29.29
CA ASP A 120 0.68 17.02 -28.52
C ASP A 120 2.07 17.10 -27.86
N LEU A 121 2.82 15.99 -27.88
CA LEU A 121 4.12 15.84 -27.25
C LEU A 121 5.18 15.39 -28.26
N VAL A 122 6.42 15.81 -28.02
CA VAL A 122 7.62 15.32 -28.71
C VAL A 122 8.56 14.66 -27.71
N ARG A 123 9.47 13.81 -28.22
CA ARG A 123 10.44 13.04 -27.44
C ARG A 123 11.81 13.11 -28.13
N PRO A 124 12.91 13.31 -27.40
CA PRO A 124 13.00 13.59 -25.95
C PRO A 124 12.55 15.02 -25.60
N GLY A 125 12.56 15.34 -24.31
CA GLY A 125 12.33 16.69 -23.77
C GLY A 125 12.82 16.88 -22.34
N HIS A 126 12.34 17.94 -21.66
CA HIS A 126 12.82 18.35 -20.33
C HIS A 126 11.82 18.12 -19.18
N VAL A 127 10.70 17.45 -19.45
CA VAL A 127 9.80 16.92 -18.42
C VAL A 127 9.96 15.41 -18.37
N PHE A 128 10.06 14.85 -17.16
CA PHE A 128 10.33 13.43 -16.93
C PHE A 128 9.07 12.75 -16.36
N PRO A 129 8.29 12.05 -17.18
CA PRO A 129 7.07 11.43 -16.68
C PRO A 129 7.37 10.09 -15.99
N LEU A 130 6.70 9.88 -14.86
CA LEU A 130 6.77 8.68 -14.03
C LEU A 130 5.42 7.95 -14.08
N ARG A 131 5.45 6.66 -14.42
CA ARG A 131 4.27 5.82 -14.41
C ARG A 131 3.99 5.29 -12.99
N ALA A 132 2.87 5.67 -12.41
CA ALA A 132 2.39 5.07 -11.17
C ALA A 132 1.91 3.62 -11.40
N ARG A 133 2.10 2.76 -10.40
CA ARG A 133 1.54 1.41 -10.40
C ARG A 133 0.02 1.42 -10.30
N ASP A 134 -0.62 0.49 -10.99
CA ASP A 134 -2.05 0.23 -10.82
C ASP A 134 -2.33 -0.14 -9.36
N GLY A 135 -3.30 0.53 -8.74
CA GLY A 135 -3.59 0.40 -7.30
C GLY A 135 -2.94 1.47 -6.41
N GLY A 136 -2.01 2.27 -6.92
CA GLY A 136 -1.43 3.43 -6.21
C GLY A 136 -0.66 3.03 -4.95
N VAL A 137 -0.78 3.82 -3.87
CA VAL A 137 0.00 3.62 -2.63
C VAL A 137 -0.29 2.30 -1.93
N LEU A 138 -1.39 1.64 -2.29
CA LEU A 138 -1.74 0.31 -1.79
C LEU A 138 -0.94 -0.81 -2.45
N VAL A 139 -0.25 -0.53 -3.56
CA VAL A 139 0.60 -1.49 -4.30
C VAL A 139 2.07 -1.11 -4.21
N ARG A 140 2.41 0.18 -4.33
CA ARG A 140 3.78 0.70 -4.15
C ARG A 140 3.74 1.97 -3.32
N THR A 141 4.47 1.99 -2.21
CA THR A 141 4.50 3.12 -1.26
C THR A 141 5.48 4.22 -1.66
N GLY A 142 5.40 4.69 -2.91
CA GLY A 142 6.23 5.78 -3.42
C GLY A 142 5.47 7.10 -3.56
N GLN A 143 6.20 8.21 -3.61
CA GLN A 143 5.67 9.55 -3.90
C GLN A 143 5.03 9.60 -5.30
N THR A 144 5.52 8.79 -6.25
CA THR A 144 4.89 8.61 -7.57
C THR A 144 3.43 8.19 -7.43
N GLU A 145 3.16 7.12 -6.67
CA GLU A 145 1.80 6.64 -6.45
C GLU A 145 0.98 7.61 -5.57
N GLY A 146 1.58 8.13 -4.49
CA GLY A 146 0.88 9.02 -3.56
C GLY A 146 0.40 10.30 -4.21
N SER A 147 1.22 10.91 -5.07
CA SER A 147 0.85 12.13 -5.79
C SER A 147 -0.29 11.91 -6.81
N VAL A 148 -0.28 10.77 -7.52
CA VAL A 148 -1.39 10.39 -8.43
C VAL A 148 -2.67 10.08 -7.64
N ASP A 149 -2.56 9.37 -6.51
CA ASP A 149 -3.71 9.07 -5.65
C ASP A 149 -4.33 10.35 -5.05
N LEU A 150 -3.52 11.32 -4.63
CA LEU A 150 -4.02 12.60 -4.15
C LEU A 150 -4.79 13.36 -5.24
N ALA A 151 -4.25 13.40 -6.46
CA ALA A 151 -4.95 14.04 -7.58
C ALA A 151 -6.28 13.33 -7.89
N LYS A 152 -6.28 11.98 -7.89
CA LYS A 152 -7.49 11.16 -8.07
C LYS A 152 -8.53 11.43 -6.98
N LEU A 153 -8.13 11.40 -5.71
CA LEU A 153 -9.02 11.63 -4.55
C LEU A 153 -9.56 13.06 -4.51
N ALA A 154 -8.80 14.04 -5.03
CA ALA A 154 -9.26 15.42 -5.20
C ALA A 154 -10.26 15.61 -6.35
N GLY A 155 -10.51 14.57 -7.17
CA GLY A 155 -11.40 14.62 -8.33
C GLY A 155 -10.78 15.34 -9.53
N LEU A 156 -9.46 15.30 -9.64
CA LEU A 156 -8.68 15.95 -10.70
C LEU A 156 -8.16 14.92 -11.71
N THR A 157 -7.50 15.41 -12.76
CA THR A 157 -6.69 14.60 -13.66
C THR A 157 -5.73 13.75 -12.85
N LYS A 158 -5.62 12.45 -13.16
CA LYS A 158 -4.77 11.48 -12.44
C LYS A 158 -3.27 11.67 -12.75
N ALA A 159 -2.80 12.90 -12.63
CA ALA A 159 -1.42 13.30 -12.84
C ALA A 159 -1.04 14.43 -11.87
N ALA A 160 0.21 14.40 -11.41
CA ALA A 160 0.77 15.39 -10.51
C ALA A 160 2.19 15.78 -10.94
N VAL A 161 2.72 16.81 -10.29
CA VAL A 161 4.11 17.25 -10.43
C VAL A 161 4.76 17.11 -9.08
N ILE A 162 5.89 16.41 -9.04
CA ILE A 162 6.70 16.21 -7.84
C ILE A 162 8.11 16.75 -8.03
N CYS A 163 8.74 17.14 -6.92
CA CYS A 163 10.14 17.57 -6.90
C CYS A 163 10.69 17.36 -5.49
N GLU A 164 11.75 16.56 -5.37
CA GLU A 164 12.40 16.25 -4.12
C GLU A 164 13.02 17.53 -3.51
N ILE A 165 12.93 17.66 -2.19
CA ILE A 165 13.44 18.82 -1.46
C ILE A 165 14.88 18.56 -1.00
N MET A 166 15.80 19.41 -1.44
CA MET A 166 17.21 19.41 -1.03
C MET A 166 17.55 20.63 -0.16
N ASN A 167 18.42 20.39 0.82
CA ASN A 167 19.08 21.43 1.61
C ASN A 167 19.99 22.30 0.71
N ASP A 168 20.38 23.47 1.23
CA ASP A 168 21.21 24.43 0.50
C ASP A 168 22.61 23.88 0.15
N ASP A 169 23.09 22.89 0.91
CA ASP A 169 24.36 22.20 0.67
C ASP A 169 24.24 21.06 -0.36
N GLY A 170 23.05 20.81 -0.91
CA GLY A 170 22.76 19.76 -1.87
C GLY A 170 22.48 18.39 -1.24
N SER A 171 22.48 18.26 0.08
CA SER A 171 21.98 17.05 0.75
C SER A 171 20.46 16.97 0.70
N MET A 172 19.91 15.75 0.80
CA MET A 172 18.45 15.55 0.85
C MET A 172 17.87 16.04 2.18
N ALA A 173 16.79 16.82 2.12
CA ALA A 173 16.10 17.31 3.31
C ALA A 173 15.41 16.14 4.04
N ARG A 174 15.70 15.99 5.32
CA ARG A 174 15.09 14.95 6.19
C ARG A 174 13.96 15.54 7.02
N MET A 175 13.26 14.72 7.80
CA MET A 175 12.07 15.14 8.56
C MET A 175 12.23 16.47 9.33
N SER A 176 13.34 16.69 10.03
CA SER A 176 13.59 17.97 10.72
C SER A 176 13.66 19.17 9.78
N ASP A 177 14.27 19.00 8.61
CA ASP A 177 14.44 20.03 7.59
C ASP A 177 13.10 20.32 6.90
N LEU A 178 12.35 19.25 6.61
CA LEU A 178 11.01 19.31 6.00
C LEU A 178 10.02 20.06 6.89
N GLU A 179 10.08 19.89 8.21
CA GLU A 179 9.26 20.66 9.16
C GLU A 179 9.58 22.15 9.13
N VAL A 180 10.87 22.51 9.01
CA VAL A 180 11.32 23.91 8.87
C VAL A 180 10.86 24.48 7.53
N PHE A 181 11.02 23.72 6.45
CA PHE A 181 10.58 24.10 5.11
C PHE A 181 9.05 24.33 5.07
N ALA A 182 8.28 23.39 5.64
CA ALA A 182 6.82 23.47 5.75
C ALA A 182 6.37 24.76 6.48
N LYS A 183 7.01 25.08 7.61
CA LYS A 183 6.71 26.30 8.38
C LYS A 183 7.07 27.55 7.58
N THR A 184 8.25 27.58 6.97
CA THR A 184 8.76 28.73 6.21
C THR A 184 7.87 29.08 5.02
N HIS A 185 7.33 28.07 4.34
CA HIS A 185 6.49 28.25 3.16
C HIS A 185 4.99 28.07 3.44
N ASN A 186 4.60 27.91 4.71
CA ASN A 186 3.22 27.65 5.15
C ASN A 186 2.54 26.52 4.35
N MET A 187 3.27 25.41 4.18
CA MET A 187 2.86 24.28 3.37
C MET A 187 2.41 23.11 4.25
N PRO A 188 1.28 22.45 3.96
CA PRO A 188 0.91 21.24 4.68
C PRO A 188 1.86 20.10 4.30
N PHE A 189 2.12 19.22 5.26
CA PHE A 189 2.82 17.97 5.01
C PHE A 189 1.86 16.79 5.20
N LEU A 190 2.07 15.73 4.43
CA LEU A 190 1.33 14.47 4.50
C LEU A 190 2.29 13.30 4.30
N SER A 191 2.17 12.26 5.12
CA SER A 191 2.92 11.01 4.91
C SER A 191 2.16 10.05 3.98
N ILE A 192 2.91 9.23 3.23
CA ILE A 192 2.35 8.12 2.46
C ILE A 192 1.60 7.14 3.38
N ALA A 193 2.09 6.91 4.60
CA ALA A 193 1.43 6.06 5.58
C ALA A 193 0.03 6.57 5.96
N GLU A 194 -0.14 7.88 6.20
CA GLU A 194 -1.46 8.48 6.46
C GLU A 194 -2.39 8.37 5.26
N LEU A 195 -1.86 8.51 4.04
CA LEU A 195 -2.64 8.34 2.81
C LEU A 195 -3.08 6.88 2.62
N ILE A 196 -2.22 5.90 2.92
CA ILE A 196 -2.56 4.47 2.90
C ILE A 196 -3.70 4.20 3.89
N GLN A 197 -3.61 4.68 5.13
CA GLN A 197 -4.67 4.51 6.13
C GLN A 197 -5.99 5.12 5.66
N TYR A 198 -5.93 6.33 5.09
CA TYR A 198 -7.12 6.98 4.53
C TYR A 198 -7.75 6.15 3.42
N ARG A 199 -6.95 5.69 2.44
CA ARG A 199 -7.45 4.86 1.34
C ARG A 199 -8.00 3.52 1.80
N LEU A 200 -7.30 2.81 2.68
CA LEU A 200 -7.79 1.54 3.24
C LEU A 200 -9.11 1.71 4.04
N ALA A 201 -9.36 2.88 4.62
CA ALA A 201 -10.60 3.17 5.35
C ALA A 201 -11.78 3.51 4.41
N HIS A 202 -11.53 4.18 3.27
CA HIS A 202 -12.55 4.74 2.38
C HIS A 202 -12.75 3.97 1.05
N ASP A 203 -11.71 3.32 0.53
CA ASP A 203 -11.80 2.51 -0.69
C ASP A 203 -12.40 1.14 -0.37
N SER A 204 -13.27 0.65 -1.25
CA SER A 204 -13.72 -0.76 -1.23
C SER A 204 -12.74 -1.60 -2.02
N LEU A 205 -11.91 -2.38 -1.31
CA LEU A 205 -10.82 -3.18 -1.88
C LEU A 205 -11.18 -4.65 -2.01
N VAL A 206 -12.23 -5.09 -1.34
CA VAL A 206 -12.69 -6.48 -1.35
C VAL A 206 -14.07 -6.60 -1.96
N ARG A 207 -14.28 -7.69 -2.69
CA ARG A 207 -15.59 -8.08 -3.22
C ARG A 207 -15.90 -9.53 -2.85
N ARG A 208 -17.09 -9.80 -2.36
CA ARG A 208 -17.55 -11.18 -2.09
C ARG A 208 -17.81 -11.89 -3.42
N LEU A 209 -17.09 -12.98 -3.67
CA LEU A 209 -17.19 -13.77 -4.91
C LEU A 209 -18.20 -14.91 -4.79
N ILE A 210 -18.14 -15.64 -3.68
CA ILE A 210 -19.03 -16.77 -3.43
C ILE A 210 -19.30 -16.94 -1.93
N THR A 211 -20.44 -17.53 -1.60
CA THR A 211 -20.83 -17.95 -0.25
C THR A 211 -21.43 -19.35 -0.31
N ARG A 212 -21.04 -20.22 0.62
CA ARG A 212 -21.51 -21.60 0.73
C ARG A 212 -21.60 -22.04 2.18
N ASP A 213 -22.70 -22.70 2.53
CA ASP A 213 -22.78 -23.46 3.77
C ASP A 213 -22.00 -24.76 3.61
N VAL A 214 -21.20 -25.09 4.63
CA VAL A 214 -20.30 -26.25 4.64
C VAL A 214 -20.49 -26.99 5.96
N GLU A 215 -20.53 -28.32 5.89
CA GLU A 215 -20.44 -29.19 7.06
C GLU A 215 -19.06 -29.86 7.07
N HIS A 216 -18.19 -29.40 7.98
CA HIS A 216 -16.83 -29.89 8.10
C HIS A 216 -16.76 -31.01 9.16
N PRO A 217 -16.14 -32.17 8.88
CA PRO A 217 -16.09 -33.29 9.82
C PRO A 217 -15.55 -32.96 11.21
N SER A 218 -14.60 -32.02 11.30
CA SER A 218 -13.96 -31.63 12.57
C SER A 218 -14.46 -30.31 13.17
N TRP A 219 -15.14 -29.48 12.38
CA TRP A 219 -15.51 -28.10 12.79
C TRP A 219 -17.01 -27.84 12.74
N GLY A 220 -17.80 -28.85 12.38
CA GLY A 220 -19.24 -28.74 12.28
C GLY A 220 -19.69 -27.85 11.13
N LYS A 221 -20.89 -27.27 11.30
CA LYS A 221 -21.53 -26.41 10.31
C LYS A 221 -20.94 -25.00 10.36
N LEU A 222 -20.56 -24.49 9.20
CA LEU A 222 -20.00 -23.15 9.03
C LEU A 222 -20.40 -22.56 7.67
N THR A 223 -20.31 -21.25 7.53
CA THR A 223 -20.45 -20.56 6.25
C THR A 223 -19.06 -20.18 5.74
N LEU A 224 -18.77 -20.57 4.50
CA LEU A 224 -17.55 -20.23 3.78
C LEU A 224 -17.84 -19.07 2.83
N HIS A 225 -17.05 -18.01 2.93
CA HIS A 225 -17.03 -16.89 1.99
C HIS A 225 -15.67 -16.81 1.29
N VAL A 226 -15.68 -16.54 -0.01
CA VAL A 226 -14.47 -16.22 -0.77
C VAL A 226 -14.56 -14.77 -1.25
N TYR A 227 -13.48 -14.03 -1.08
CA TYR A 227 -13.34 -12.63 -1.45
C TYR A 227 -12.26 -12.47 -2.51
N GLY A 228 -12.46 -11.59 -3.48
CA GLY A 228 -11.43 -11.13 -4.40
C GLY A 228 -11.01 -9.70 -4.07
N THR A 229 -9.83 -9.31 -4.53
CA THR A 229 -9.29 -7.95 -4.35
C THR A 229 -9.48 -7.11 -5.63
N THR A 230 -9.55 -5.79 -5.49
CA THR A 230 -9.52 -4.86 -6.63
C THR A 230 -8.09 -4.48 -7.05
N LEU A 231 -7.09 -4.89 -6.28
CA LEU A 231 -5.68 -4.53 -6.47
C LEU A 231 -4.94 -5.59 -7.31
N ASP A 232 -5.39 -6.84 -7.25
CA ASP A 232 -4.78 -7.98 -7.91
C ASP A 232 -5.78 -9.16 -7.98
N ASN A 233 -5.30 -10.30 -8.50
CA ASN A 233 -6.10 -11.51 -8.66
C ASN A 233 -6.13 -12.42 -7.41
N ARG A 234 -5.64 -11.96 -6.26
CA ARG A 234 -5.64 -12.78 -5.04
C ARG A 234 -7.05 -13.01 -4.52
N GLN A 235 -7.21 -14.12 -3.83
CA GLN A 235 -8.47 -14.49 -3.19
C GLN A 235 -8.25 -14.76 -1.71
N HIS A 236 -9.15 -14.24 -0.90
CA HIS A 236 -9.16 -14.41 0.55
C HIS A 236 -10.36 -15.24 0.96
N MET A 237 -10.29 -15.84 2.15
CA MET A 237 -11.33 -16.72 2.65
C MET A 237 -11.82 -16.24 4.01
N ALA A 238 -13.12 -16.34 4.28
CA ALA A 238 -13.65 -16.22 5.62
C ALA A 238 -14.51 -17.44 5.97
N LEU A 239 -14.26 -18.03 7.14
CA LEU A 239 -15.07 -19.08 7.74
C LEU A 239 -15.86 -18.48 8.90
N VAL A 240 -17.17 -18.68 8.90
CA VAL A 240 -18.09 -18.11 9.89
C VAL A 240 -18.84 -19.24 10.59
N TRP A 241 -18.72 -19.30 11.92
CA TRP A 241 -19.50 -20.17 12.78
C TRP A 241 -20.62 -19.37 13.44
N GLY A 242 -21.82 -19.95 13.49
CA GLY A 242 -23.00 -19.31 14.07
C GLY A 242 -23.63 -18.24 13.19
N THR A 243 -24.42 -17.36 13.80
CA THR A 243 -25.11 -16.26 13.12
C THR A 243 -24.52 -14.93 13.55
N LEU A 244 -24.01 -14.16 12.60
CA LEU A 244 -23.49 -12.82 12.84
C LEU A 244 -24.64 -11.83 12.99
N SER A 245 -24.53 -10.94 13.96
CA SER A 245 -25.44 -9.81 14.16
C SER A 245 -24.65 -8.53 14.48
N ALA A 246 -25.21 -7.37 14.16
CA ALA A 246 -24.54 -6.09 14.40
C ALA A 246 -24.22 -5.85 15.90
N ASP A 247 -25.02 -6.42 16.80
CA ASP A 247 -24.87 -6.28 18.26
C ASP A 247 -23.97 -7.37 18.87
N SER A 248 -23.51 -8.34 18.07
CA SER A 248 -22.62 -9.41 18.55
C SER A 248 -21.16 -9.04 18.40
N SER A 249 -20.34 -9.47 19.37
CA SER A 249 -18.88 -9.40 19.32
C SER A 249 -18.30 -10.81 19.14
N PRO A 250 -18.27 -11.34 17.90
CA PRO A 250 -17.78 -12.69 17.63
C PRO A 250 -16.29 -12.82 17.95
N LEU A 251 -15.87 -14.06 18.22
CA LEU A 251 -14.45 -14.37 18.33
C LEU A 251 -13.82 -14.38 16.93
N VAL A 252 -12.87 -13.49 16.67
CA VAL A 252 -12.30 -13.26 15.35
C VAL A 252 -10.81 -13.52 15.33
N ARG A 253 -10.33 -14.25 14.31
CA ARG A 253 -8.91 -14.32 13.96
C ARG A 253 -8.72 -13.90 12.52
N VAL A 254 -7.79 -12.97 12.29
CA VAL A 254 -7.21 -12.75 10.96
C VAL A 254 -5.89 -13.48 10.90
N HIS A 255 -5.74 -14.37 9.92
CA HIS A 255 -4.57 -15.19 9.69
C HIS A 255 -4.01 -14.88 8.30
N SER A 256 -2.82 -14.28 8.26
CA SER A 256 -2.06 -14.13 7.02
C SER A 256 -1.15 -15.36 6.84
N GLY A 257 -1.24 -16.03 5.70
CA GLY A 257 -0.45 -17.23 5.44
C GLY A 257 -0.49 -17.68 3.99
N TYR A 258 0.53 -18.44 3.58
CA TYR A 258 0.60 -19.03 2.23
C TYR A 258 0.05 -20.47 2.23
N PRO A 259 -0.68 -20.90 1.19
CA PRO A 259 -1.25 -22.26 1.10
C PRO A 259 -0.25 -23.41 1.30
N PHE A 260 0.98 -23.37 0.78
CA PHE A 260 2.00 -24.43 0.97
C PHE A 260 2.34 -24.68 2.44
N ALA A 261 2.57 -23.61 3.20
CA ALA A 261 2.90 -23.71 4.63
C ALA A 261 1.70 -24.24 5.44
N SER A 262 0.48 -24.04 4.92
CA SER A 262 -0.75 -24.52 5.54
C SER A 262 -1.07 -25.98 5.18
N VAL A 263 -0.70 -26.44 3.97
CA VAL A 263 -0.94 -27.81 3.49
C VAL A 263 0.09 -28.80 4.02
N PHE A 264 1.38 -28.46 3.95
CA PHE A 264 2.46 -29.36 4.41
C PHE A 264 2.93 -29.06 5.83
N GLY A 265 2.53 -27.92 6.40
CA GLY A 265 3.33 -27.26 7.42
C GLY A 265 4.54 -26.59 6.78
N ASN A 266 5.05 -25.52 7.39
CA ASN A 266 6.48 -25.30 7.28
C ASN A 266 7.15 -26.42 8.08
N LEU A 267 8.14 -27.13 7.52
CA LEU A 267 8.81 -28.26 8.20
C LEU A 267 9.39 -27.86 9.58
N PHE A 268 9.54 -26.55 9.84
CA PHE A 268 10.13 -25.98 11.04
C PHE A 268 9.37 -24.78 11.66
N SER A 269 8.15 -24.41 11.21
CA SER A 269 7.34 -23.38 11.92
C SER A 269 6.07 -23.95 12.52
N ASP A 270 5.70 -23.43 13.69
CA ASP A 270 4.49 -23.79 14.43
C ASP A 270 3.21 -23.26 13.75
N ASP A 271 3.28 -22.63 12.58
CA ASP A 271 2.14 -21.97 11.93
C ASP A 271 0.97 -22.91 11.69
N ARG A 272 1.23 -24.17 11.31
CA ARG A 272 0.17 -25.18 11.17
C ARG A 272 -0.45 -25.55 12.52
N ALA A 273 0.36 -25.71 13.57
CA ALA A 273 -0.14 -26.00 14.91
C ALA A 273 -0.92 -24.80 15.48
N ALA A 274 -0.45 -23.58 15.24
CA ALA A 274 -1.12 -22.34 15.63
C ALA A 274 -2.43 -22.13 14.86
N LEU A 275 -2.46 -22.38 13.56
CA LEU A 275 -3.70 -22.33 12.77
C LEU A 275 -4.68 -23.40 13.24
N SER A 276 -4.20 -24.62 13.51
CA SER A 276 -5.04 -25.73 13.99
C SER A 276 -5.64 -25.41 15.37
N ALA A 277 -4.82 -24.96 16.32
CA ALA A 277 -5.29 -24.57 17.66
C ALA A 277 -6.29 -23.40 17.59
N ALA A 278 -6.06 -22.43 16.70
CA ALA A 278 -7.00 -21.34 16.49
C ALA A 278 -8.33 -21.83 15.89
N LEU A 279 -8.30 -22.70 14.89
CA LEU A 279 -9.49 -23.31 14.29
C LEU A 279 -10.30 -24.10 15.32
N GLU A 280 -9.64 -24.91 16.16
CA GLU A 280 -10.30 -25.63 17.25
C GLU A 280 -10.92 -24.71 18.29
N THR A 281 -10.27 -23.58 18.57
CA THR A 281 -10.78 -22.58 19.51
C THR A 281 -12.01 -21.87 18.93
N LEU A 282 -11.94 -21.45 17.67
CA LEU A 282 -13.03 -20.77 16.98
C LEU A 282 -14.25 -21.69 16.81
N ALA A 283 -14.04 -22.95 16.44
CA ALA A 283 -15.13 -23.92 16.23
C ALA A 283 -15.91 -24.26 17.51
N LYS A 284 -15.36 -23.99 18.70
CA LYS A 284 -16.03 -24.17 20.00
C LYS A 284 -16.82 -22.94 20.45
N ASP A 285 -16.56 -21.77 19.86
CA ASP A 285 -17.27 -20.54 20.19
C ASP A 285 -18.60 -20.50 19.41
N PRO A 286 -19.72 -20.11 20.04
CA PRO A 286 -21.03 -20.08 19.38
C PRO A 286 -21.10 -19.08 18.21
N CYS A 287 -20.21 -18.08 18.17
CA CYS A 287 -20.17 -17.08 17.11
C CYS A 287 -18.72 -16.64 16.85
N ALA A 288 -18.14 -17.14 15.75
CA ALA A 288 -16.73 -16.95 15.45
C ALA A 288 -16.44 -16.75 13.96
N VAL A 289 -15.33 -16.06 13.66
CA VAL A 289 -14.86 -15.81 12.30
C VAL A 289 -13.36 -16.06 12.18
N LEU A 290 -12.95 -16.87 11.21
CA LEU A 290 -11.57 -16.92 10.72
C LEU A 290 -11.50 -16.22 9.37
N VAL A 291 -10.64 -15.21 9.24
CA VAL A 291 -10.28 -14.64 7.95
C VAL A 291 -8.88 -15.12 7.57
N CYS A 292 -8.74 -15.77 6.42
CA CYS A 292 -7.47 -16.17 5.85
C CYS A 292 -7.09 -15.21 4.71
N ILE A 293 -6.03 -14.44 4.92
CA ILE A 293 -5.46 -13.53 3.93
C ILE A 293 -4.35 -14.26 3.17
N ASP A 294 -4.58 -14.50 1.88
CA ASP A 294 -3.53 -14.92 0.95
C ASP A 294 -2.41 -13.86 0.89
N ARG A 295 -1.28 -14.20 1.49
CA ARG A 295 -0.12 -13.32 1.69
C ARG A 295 0.71 -13.20 0.42
N GLU A 296 1.23 -12.00 0.16
CA GLU A 296 2.30 -11.85 -0.84
C GLU A 296 3.55 -12.55 -0.33
N THR A 297 3.96 -13.61 -1.02
CA THR A 297 5.31 -14.13 -0.84
C THR A 297 6.21 -13.46 -1.86
N PRO A 298 7.31 -12.81 -1.44
CA PRO A 298 8.44 -12.62 -2.34
C PRO A 298 8.79 -13.97 -2.97
N GLU A 299 9.30 -13.97 -4.20
CA GLU A 299 9.73 -15.16 -4.95
C GLU A 299 10.95 -15.85 -4.31
N ILE A 300 10.91 -16.16 -3.01
CA ILE A 300 11.85 -17.07 -2.39
C ILE A 300 11.56 -18.45 -2.95
N THR A 301 12.44 -18.91 -3.83
CA THR A 301 12.36 -20.22 -4.45
C THR A 301 12.28 -21.33 -3.40
N LEU A 302 11.69 -22.47 -3.76
CA LEU A 302 11.67 -23.64 -2.87
C LEU A 302 13.09 -24.05 -2.45
N GLU A 303 14.05 -23.92 -3.36
CA GLU A 303 15.47 -24.20 -3.13
C GLU A 303 16.04 -23.32 -2.00
N GLU A 304 15.77 -22.02 -2.04
CA GLU A 304 16.25 -21.07 -1.05
C GLU A 304 15.60 -21.30 0.33
N ARG A 305 14.32 -21.69 0.35
CA ARG A 305 13.63 -22.11 1.59
C ARG A 305 14.23 -23.40 2.17
N VAL A 306 14.59 -24.36 1.33
CA VAL A 306 15.23 -25.62 1.75
C VAL A 306 16.67 -25.36 2.23
N ARG A 307 17.38 -24.42 1.61
CA ARG A 307 18.73 -24.02 2.02
C ARG A 307 18.75 -23.40 3.42
N ASN A 308 17.72 -22.63 3.77
CA ASN A 308 17.62 -21.93 5.05
C ASN A 308 16.87 -22.74 6.13
N LEU A 309 16.75 -24.08 5.98
CA LEU A 309 16.07 -24.92 6.97
C LEU A 309 16.83 -24.94 8.30
N GLY A 310 16.12 -24.63 9.39
CA GLY A 310 16.65 -24.69 10.76
C GLY A 310 17.27 -23.39 11.27
N GLU A 311 17.49 -22.42 10.40
CA GLU A 311 17.72 -21.04 10.83
C GLU A 311 16.39 -20.40 11.23
N PRO A 312 16.34 -19.49 12.23
CA PRO A 312 15.17 -18.65 12.40
C PRO A 312 14.97 -17.97 11.05
N VAL A 313 13.84 -18.25 10.39
CA VAL A 313 13.48 -17.57 9.17
C VAL A 313 13.60 -16.10 9.51
N GLN A 314 14.60 -15.40 8.96
CA GLN A 314 14.44 -13.98 8.75
C GLN A 314 13.23 -13.94 7.84
N GLU A 315 12.03 -13.84 8.42
CA GLU A 315 10.89 -13.30 7.72
C GLU A 315 11.45 -12.02 7.16
N GLN A 316 11.81 -12.02 5.87
CA GLN A 316 12.24 -10.83 5.17
C GLN A 316 11.21 -9.79 5.57
N LEU A 317 11.70 -8.82 6.34
CA LEU A 317 10.91 -8.05 7.28
C LEU A 317 9.60 -7.69 6.61
N HIS A 318 8.48 -8.01 7.25
CA HIS A 318 7.21 -7.39 6.87
C HIS A 318 7.49 -5.92 6.65
N THR A 319 7.44 -5.45 5.41
CA THR A 319 7.46 -4.01 5.20
C THR A 319 6.21 -3.52 5.93
N ALA A 320 6.37 -2.52 6.79
CA ALA A 320 5.24 -1.97 7.54
C ALA A 320 4.02 -1.68 6.63
N PRO A 321 4.21 -1.23 5.36
CA PRO A 321 3.14 -1.13 4.38
C PRO A 321 2.41 -2.43 4.02
N GLY A 322 3.14 -3.52 3.77
CA GLY A 322 2.54 -4.81 3.41
C GLY A 322 1.65 -5.35 4.53
N MET A 323 2.12 -5.25 5.77
CA MET A 323 1.33 -5.63 6.95
C MET A 323 0.09 -4.75 7.10
N MET A 324 0.22 -3.43 6.92
CA MET A 324 -0.91 -2.51 7.01
C MET A 324 -1.99 -2.82 5.97
N ARG A 325 -1.59 -3.18 4.74
CA ARG A 325 -2.50 -3.61 3.68
C ARG A 325 -3.24 -4.89 4.06
N GLU A 326 -2.55 -5.91 4.56
CA GLU A 326 -3.19 -7.17 5.00
C GLU A 326 -4.21 -6.94 6.11
N ILE A 327 -3.85 -6.10 7.10
CA ILE A 327 -4.77 -5.68 8.17
C ILE A 327 -5.99 -4.97 7.58
N GLY A 328 -5.78 -4.04 6.65
CA GLY A 328 -6.85 -3.32 5.97
C GLY A 328 -7.80 -4.24 5.21
N ILE A 329 -7.28 -5.20 4.43
CA ILE A 329 -8.09 -6.20 3.71
C ILE A 329 -8.90 -7.05 4.70
N GLY A 330 -8.25 -7.57 5.76
CA GLY A 330 -8.93 -8.35 6.79
C GLY A 330 -10.05 -7.56 7.46
N ALA A 331 -9.80 -6.29 7.79
CA ALA A 331 -10.81 -5.43 8.38
C ALA A 331 -11.99 -5.15 7.44
N GLN A 332 -11.74 -4.93 6.15
CA GLN A 332 -12.82 -4.75 5.18
C GLN A 332 -13.66 -6.02 4.99
N ILE A 333 -13.05 -7.21 5.01
CA ILE A 333 -13.80 -8.48 4.99
C ILE A 333 -14.72 -8.59 6.21
N LEU A 334 -14.22 -8.28 7.41
CA LEU A 334 -15.03 -8.30 8.63
C LEU A 334 -16.19 -7.30 8.57
N ARG A 335 -15.96 -6.09 8.03
CA ARG A 335 -17.04 -5.12 7.78
C ARG A 335 -18.07 -5.60 6.78
N ASP A 336 -17.65 -6.23 5.68
CA ASP A 336 -18.57 -6.82 4.69
C ASP A 336 -19.42 -7.94 5.30
N LEU A 337 -18.88 -8.69 6.27
CA LEU A 337 -19.63 -9.65 7.08
C LEU A 337 -20.61 -8.99 8.07
N GLY A 338 -20.64 -7.66 8.15
CA GLY A 338 -21.55 -6.89 9.00
C GLY A 338 -21.02 -6.65 10.42
N LEU A 339 -19.72 -6.82 10.66
CA LEU A 339 -19.12 -6.68 11.99
C LEU A 339 -18.64 -5.25 12.23
N ALA A 340 -18.97 -4.73 13.42
CA ALA A 340 -18.42 -3.49 13.97
C ALA A 340 -17.63 -3.74 15.26
N HIS A 341 -17.97 -4.79 16.00
CA HIS A 341 -17.37 -5.18 17.28
C HIS A 341 -16.81 -6.60 17.17
N ILE A 342 -15.62 -6.84 17.71
CA ILE A 342 -14.95 -8.15 17.68
C ILE A 342 -14.21 -8.46 18.99
N ARG A 343 -14.12 -9.75 19.33
CA ARG A 343 -13.13 -10.27 20.29
C ARG A 343 -11.97 -10.87 19.51
N LEU A 344 -10.77 -10.33 19.64
CA LEU A 344 -9.62 -10.75 18.85
C LEU A 344 -8.95 -11.99 19.44
N LEU A 345 -8.88 -13.08 18.68
CA LEU A 345 -8.10 -14.26 19.00
C LEU A 345 -6.63 -14.09 18.57
N SER A 346 -5.77 -13.74 19.52
CA SER A 346 -4.36 -13.40 19.30
C SER A 346 -3.41 -14.39 19.99
N ARG A 347 -2.37 -14.84 19.29
CA ARG A 347 -1.34 -15.72 19.88
C ARG A 347 -0.49 -14.99 20.92
N THR A 348 -0.20 -13.72 20.67
CA THR A 348 0.70 -12.90 21.51
C THR A 348 -0.03 -12.09 22.56
N GLY A 349 -1.37 -12.14 22.57
CA GLY A 349 -2.21 -11.24 23.38
C GLY A 349 -2.11 -9.77 22.96
N LYS A 350 -1.38 -9.45 21.88
CA LYS A 350 -1.24 -8.08 21.37
C LYS A 350 -2.34 -7.79 20.35
N ARG A 351 -2.85 -6.57 20.42
CA ARG A 351 -3.75 -5.98 19.43
C ARG A 351 -2.92 -5.43 18.25
N PRO A 352 -3.28 -5.72 16.99
CA PRO A 352 -2.63 -5.11 15.83
C PRO A 352 -2.88 -3.60 15.84
N VAL A 353 -1.83 -2.83 15.53
CA VAL A 353 -1.93 -1.37 15.42
C VAL A 353 -2.81 -1.02 14.23
N GLY A 354 -3.71 -0.06 14.38
CA GLY A 354 -4.52 0.49 13.28
C GLY A 354 -5.86 -0.19 13.02
N VAL A 355 -6.23 -1.27 13.73
CA VAL A 355 -7.53 -1.94 13.54
C VAL A 355 -8.73 -1.00 13.74
N ASP A 356 -8.64 -0.09 14.72
CA ASP A 356 -9.66 0.95 14.98
C ASP A 356 -9.90 1.88 13.78
N GLY A 357 -8.86 2.11 12.97
CA GLY A 357 -8.90 2.99 11.79
C GLY A 357 -9.79 2.45 10.67
N PHE A 358 -10.14 1.16 10.73
CA PHE A 358 -10.98 0.50 9.73
C PHE A 358 -12.42 0.34 10.17
N GLY A 359 -12.87 1.03 11.23
CA GLY A 359 -14.26 0.97 11.70
C GLY A 359 -14.61 -0.34 12.41
N LEU A 360 -13.62 -0.98 13.04
CA LEU A 360 -13.79 -2.14 13.91
C LEU A 360 -13.33 -1.80 15.33
N VAL A 361 -14.16 -2.11 16.32
CA VAL A 361 -13.84 -2.00 17.74
C VAL A 361 -13.44 -3.38 18.25
N VAL A 362 -12.29 -3.48 18.92
CA VAL A 362 -11.86 -4.72 19.59
C VAL A 362 -12.26 -4.63 21.05
N ASP A 363 -13.29 -5.39 21.44
CA ASP A 363 -13.83 -5.36 22.80
C ASP A 363 -12.99 -6.19 23.78
N ASP A 364 -12.35 -7.24 23.28
CA ASP A 364 -11.52 -8.16 24.07
C ASP A 364 -10.40 -8.76 23.24
N VAL A 365 -9.32 -9.20 23.88
CA VAL A 365 -8.23 -9.96 23.25
C VAL A 365 -8.05 -11.29 23.98
N VAL A 366 -8.44 -12.36 23.30
CA VAL A 366 -8.38 -13.73 23.80
C VAL A 366 -7.10 -14.41 23.31
N THR A 367 -6.36 -15.07 24.20
CA THR A 367 -5.19 -15.87 23.84
C THR A 367 -5.52 -17.34 23.68
N PHE A 368 -4.71 -18.05 22.89
CA PHE A 368 -4.80 -19.50 22.74
C PHE A 368 -3.40 -20.13 22.75
N ASP A 369 -3.32 -21.33 23.32
CA ASP A 369 -2.08 -22.08 23.42
C ASP A 369 -1.89 -23.02 22.23
N THR A 370 -0.67 -23.08 21.70
CA THR A 370 -0.26 -24.14 20.79
C THR A 370 0.18 -25.35 21.59
N VAL A 371 -0.53 -26.47 21.47
CA VAL A 371 -0.08 -27.76 22.04
C VAL A 371 1.18 -28.19 21.30
N GLY A 372 2.36 -27.88 21.85
CA GLY A 372 3.61 -28.17 21.14
C GLY A 372 4.91 -27.55 21.63
N LYS A 373 5.12 -27.32 22.94
CA LYS A 373 6.50 -27.31 23.47
C LYS A 373 7.03 -28.74 23.54
N THR A 374 7.10 -29.44 22.41
CA THR A 374 7.95 -30.62 22.30
C THR A 374 9.35 -30.11 22.03
N THR A 375 10.20 -30.13 23.05
CA THR A 375 11.65 -30.13 22.89
C THR A 375 12.01 -31.14 21.81
N ARG A 376 12.35 -30.67 20.61
CA ARG A 376 12.76 -31.57 19.51
C ARG A 376 14.07 -32.26 19.95
N PRO A 377 14.18 -33.59 19.90
CA PRO A 377 15.48 -34.23 19.97
C PRO A 377 16.27 -33.76 18.75
N VAL A 378 17.48 -33.27 19.00
CA VAL A 378 18.46 -33.01 17.94
C VAL A 378 18.71 -34.34 17.24
N LEU A 379 18.34 -34.44 15.97
CA LEU A 379 18.78 -35.55 15.13
C LEU A 379 20.29 -35.37 14.95
N GLU A 380 21.08 -36.19 15.66
CA GLU A 380 22.50 -36.35 15.38
C GLU A 380 22.64 -36.89 13.95
N VAL A 381 23.14 -36.04 13.07
CA VAL A 381 23.60 -36.46 11.75
C VAL A 381 24.82 -37.34 11.96
N VAL A 382 24.62 -38.65 11.88
CA VAL A 382 25.72 -39.61 11.76
C VAL A 382 26.44 -39.31 10.45
N ARG A 383 27.65 -38.74 10.56
CA ARG A 383 28.56 -38.59 9.42
C ARG A 383 29.03 -40.00 9.03
N GLY A 384 28.61 -40.45 7.84
CA GLY A 384 29.22 -41.56 7.11
C GLY A 384 30.34 -41.07 6.21
#